data_AF-A0A357WW45-F1
#
_entry.id   AF-A0A357WW45-F1
#
_cell.length_a   1.000
_cell.length_b   1.000
_cell.length_c   1.000
_cell.angle_alpha   90.00
_cell.angle_beta   90.00
_cell.angle_gamma   90.00
#
_symmetry.space_group_name_H-M   'P 1'
#
loop_
_entity.id
_entity.type
_entity.pdbx_description
1 polymer ?
#
loop_
_entity_poly.entity_id
_entity_poly.type
_entity_poly.pdbx_seq_one_letter_code
_entity_poly.pdbx_strand_id
1 'polypeptide(L)'
;MIILNGTPFDIFSIIHEYKENSVEAISLQKMAESQESYQYDSLEELKFELGLRKEIVNAAINLNSSAFSFAIFHKSKCNPLYWDRTANGGFNLKGGVSAADAIQDIYQNGHKYATECATAMLIVYYKALLSVFTKNKFDKQFPTIYLMNWQIIEPLLKETGIPRRQADFLPGDRGYFDNPDVNPETPELQGENVIILLDERYYGHGIGIAKADTIIQVLNSNRKRDAQQSAYFMNTVSRPDFKKIAKVYFALASHTTALVWKPFPTPI
;
A
#
# COMPACT_ATOMS: atom_id res chain seq x y z
N MET A 1 -13.66 17.12 -6.24
CA MET A 1 -13.99 18.12 -5.17
C MET A 1 -13.81 17.50 -3.80
N ILE A 2 -13.19 18.21 -2.85
CA ILE A 2 -13.04 17.75 -1.46
C ILE A 2 -14.14 18.38 -0.59
N ILE A 3 -14.74 17.57 0.29
CA ILE A 3 -15.81 17.96 1.21
C ILE A 3 -15.37 17.59 2.63
N LEU A 4 -15.27 18.58 3.52
CA LEU A 4 -15.03 18.36 4.94
C LEU A 4 -16.32 18.63 5.73
N ASN A 5 -16.79 17.64 6.49
CA ASN A 5 -18.00 17.73 7.31
C ASN A 5 -19.20 18.33 6.54
N GLY A 6 -19.42 17.85 5.31
CA GLY A 6 -20.50 18.30 4.42
C GLY A 6 -20.27 19.62 3.68
N THR A 7 -19.16 20.32 3.91
CA THR A 7 -18.85 21.62 3.29
C THR A 7 -17.70 21.50 2.28
N PRO A 8 -17.78 22.12 1.08
CA PRO A 8 -16.64 22.19 0.16
C PRO A 8 -15.41 22.78 0.83
N PHE A 9 -14.25 22.17 0.60
CA PHE A 9 -13.00 22.55 1.22
C PHE A 9 -12.05 23.21 0.22
N ASP A 10 -11.49 24.36 0.60
CA ASP A 10 -10.47 25.05 -0.17
C ASP A 10 -9.07 24.55 0.20
N ILE A 11 -8.41 23.90 -0.76
CA ILE A 11 -7.08 23.31 -0.57
C ILE A 11 -5.98 24.34 -0.35
N PHE A 12 -6.17 25.61 -0.76
CA PHE A 12 -5.15 26.65 -0.57
C PHE A 12 -4.86 26.91 0.93
N SER A 13 -5.81 26.57 1.79
CA SER A 13 -5.68 26.65 3.24
C SER A 13 -4.59 25.74 3.83
N ILE A 14 -4.21 24.65 3.16
CA ILE A 14 -3.22 23.67 3.67
C ILE A 14 -2.15 23.27 2.66
N ILE A 15 -2.30 23.56 1.36
CA ILE A 15 -1.36 23.09 0.34
C ILE A 15 0.08 23.54 0.60
N HIS A 16 0.24 24.72 1.21
CA HIS A 16 1.53 25.30 1.58
C HIS A 16 2.23 24.58 2.74
N GLU A 17 1.54 23.70 3.47
CA GLU A 17 2.14 22.83 4.48
C GLU A 17 2.97 21.70 3.85
N TYR A 18 2.75 21.41 2.57
CA TYR A 18 3.41 20.33 1.85
C TYR A 18 4.45 20.88 0.89
N LYS A 19 5.57 20.16 0.76
CA LYS A 19 6.59 20.49 -0.23
C LYS A 19 5.97 20.39 -1.63
N GLU A 20 6.31 21.34 -2.50
CA GLU A 20 5.90 21.28 -3.91
C GLU A 20 6.31 19.95 -4.56
N ASN A 21 5.41 19.39 -5.37
CA ASN A 21 5.56 18.08 -6.01
C ASN A 21 5.72 16.90 -5.03
N SER A 22 5.38 17.05 -3.74
CA SER A 22 5.26 15.90 -2.84
C SER A 22 4.03 15.06 -3.19
N VAL A 23 4.00 13.83 -2.66
CA VAL A 23 2.83 12.94 -2.80
C VAL A 23 1.58 13.62 -2.28
N GLU A 24 1.65 14.25 -1.11
CA GLU A 24 0.53 14.94 -0.48
C GLU A 24 0.03 16.11 -1.34
N ALA A 25 0.93 16.98 -1.82
CA ALA A 25 0.56 18.13 -2.64
C ALA A 25 -0.11 17.69 -3.96
N ILE A 26 0.47 16.69 -4.64
CA ILE A 26 -0.06 16.17 -5.90
C ILE A 26 -1.39 15.44 -5.68
N SER A 27 -1.52 14.65 -4.61
CA SER A 27 -2.80 14.01 -4.26
C SER A 27 -3.88 15.05 -3.97
N LEU A 28 -3.57 16.07 -3.17
CA LEU A 28 -4.50 17.12 -2.80
C LEU A 28 -5.00 17.91 -4.03
N GLN A 29 -4.10 18.28 -4.94
CA GLN A 29 -4.45 18.95 -6.19
C GLN A 29 -5.36 18.08 -7.06
N LYS A 30 -4.99 16.81 -7.27
CA LYS A 30 -5.79 15.88 -8.09
C LYS A 30 -7.17 15.62 -7.49
N MET A 31 -7.28 15.47 -6.17
CA MET A 31 -8.57 15.29 -5.49
C MET A 31 -9.48 16.51 -5.64
N ALA A 32 -8.91 17.72 -5.61
CA ALA A 32 -9.66 18.96 -5.81
C ALA A 32 -10.21 19.08 -7.23
N GLU A 33 -9.39 18.75 -8.23
CA GLU A 33 -9.71 18.78 -9.66
C GLU A 33 -10.59 17.61 -10.13
N SER A 34 -10.68 16.55 -9.31
CA SER A 34 -11.42 15.34 -9.64
C SER A 34 -12.92 15.57 -9.81
N GLN A 35 -13.50 14.77 -10.72
CA GLN A 35 -14.94 14.62 -10.88
C GLN A 35 -15.58 13.80 -9.74
N GLU A 36 -14.78 13.08 -8.96
CA GLU A 36 -15.22 12.41 -7.73
C GLU A 36 -15.35 13.40 -6.56
N SER A 37 -16.20 13.04 -5.60
CA SER A 37 -16.31 13.75 -4.32
C SER A 37 -15.55 13.00 -3.23
N TYR A 38 -14.49 13.61 -2.70
CA TYR A 38 -13.72 13.12 -1.57
C TYR A 38 -14.29 13.67 -0.28
N GLN A 39 -15.00 12.84 0.47
CA GLN A 39 -15.66 13.26 1.71
C GLN A 39 -14.81 12.88 2.91
N TYR A 40 -14.69 13.75 3.89
CA TYR A 40 -14.02 13.47 5.17
C TYR A 40 -14.80 14.10 6.33
N ASP A 41 -14.71 13.52 7.52
CA ASP A 41 -15.41 14.04 8.70
C ASP A 41 -14.60 15.18 9.35
N SER A 42 -13.29 15.25 9.09
CA SER A 42 -12.39 16.28 9.63
C SER A 42 -11.20 16.55 8.70
N LEU A 43 -10.52 17.68 8.90
CA LEU A 43 -9.25 17.97 8.25
C LEU A 43 -8.19 16.91 8.58
N GLU A 44 -8.22 16.36 9.78
CA GLU A 44 -7.21 15.43 10.26
C GLU A 44 -7.33 14.07 9.57
N GLU A 45 -8.54 13.68 9.18
CA GLU A 45 -8.79 12.50 8.34
C GLU A 45 -8.26 12.69 6.91
N LEU A 46 -8.44 13.87 6.31
CA LEU A 46 -7.83 14.21 5.03
C LEU A 46 -6.29 14.18 5.12
N LYS A 47 -5.71 14.84 6.14
CA LYS A 47 -4.26 14.83 6.37
C LYS A 47 -3.72 13.41 6.62
N PHE A 48 -4.51 12.56 7.29
CA PHE A 48 -4.18 11.16 7.47
C PHE A 48 -4.09 10.39 6.14
N GLU A 49 -5.08 10.55 5.25
CA GLU A 49 -5.03 9.92 3.92
C GLU A 49 -3.79 10.38 3.13
N LEU A 50 -3.53 11.69 3.07
CA LEU A 50 -2.37 12.24 2.37
C LEU A 50 -1.06 11.66 2.92
N GLY A 51 -0.92 11.61 4.25
CA GLY A 51 0.23 11.01 4.92
C GLY A 51 0.39 9.51 4.61
N LEU A 52 -0.70 8.74 4.66
CA LEU A 52 -0.64 7.31 4.34
C LEU A 52 -0.30 7.06 2.87
N ARG A 53 -0.81 7.86 1.93
CA ARG A 53 -0.43 7.79 0.50
C ARG A 53 1.05 8.01 0.29
N LYS A 54 1.62 9.01 0.96
CA LYS A 54 3.08 9.24 0.96
C LYS A 54 3.82 8.00 1.46
N GLU A 55 3.40 7.42 2.58
CA GLU A 55 4.09 6.24 3.12
C GLU A 55 3.92 4.98 2.26
N ILE A 56 2.83 4.83 1.49
CA ILE A 56 2.68 3.78 0.47
C ILE A 56 3.71 3.96 -0.64
N VAL A 57 3.85 5.18 -1.17
CA VAL A 57 4.85 5.50 -2.21
C VAL A 57 6.26 5.26 -1.68
N ASN A 58 6.58 5.74 -0.47
CA ASN A 58 7.88 5.51 0.16
C ASN A 58 8.16 4.01 0.36
N ALA A 59 7.18 3.24 0.82
CA ALA A 59 7.31 1.80 1.00
C ALA A 59 7.59 1.09 -0.34
N ALA A 60 6.88 1.46 -1.42
CA ALA A 60 7.15 0.90 -2.75
C ALA A 60 8.59 1.20 -3.22
N ILE A 61 9.04 2.45 -3.07
CA ILE A 61 10.41 2.86 -3.45
C ILE A 61 11.46 2.13 -2.63
N ASN A 62 11.26 2.03 -1.31
CA ASN A 62 12.21 1.38 -0.42
C ASN A 62 12.27 -0.14 -0.67
N LEU A 63 11.13 -0.78 -0.98
CA LEU A 63 11.09 -2.21 -1.29
C LEU A 63 11.85 -2.52 -2.58
N ASN A 64 11.73 -1.67 -3.61
CA ASN A 64 12.53 -1.78 -4.83
C ASN A 64 14.05 -1.75 -4.55
N SER A 65 14.48 -1.01 -3.52
CA SER A 65 15.89 -0.88 -3.14
C SER A 65 16.39 -1.94 -2.13
N SER A 66 15.53 -2.83 -1.62
CA SER A 66 15.89 -3.71 -0.49
C SER A 66 16.57 -5.03 -0.90
N ALA A 67 16.82 -5.25 -2.20
CA ALA A 67 17.20 -6.53 -2.78
C ALA A 67 16.16 -7.65 -2.57
N PHE A 68 14.90 -7.29 -2.32
CA PHE A 68 13.78 -8.22 -2.34
C PHE A 68 13.52 -8.72 -3.77
N SER A 69 13.64 -10.03 -3.97
CA SER A 69 13.59 -10.63 -5.31
C SER A 69 12.19 -11.13 -5.70
N PHE A 70 11.90 -11.15 -7.00
CA PHE A 70 10.73 -11.85 -7.53
C PHE A 70 10.92 -13.37 -7.46
N ALA A 71 9.87 -14.10 -7.08
CA ALA A 71 9.79 -15.54 -7.24
C ALA A 71 8.33 -16.00 -7.33
N ILE A 72 8.03 -16.95 -8.21
CA ILE A 72 6.76 -17.69 -8.20
C ILE A 72 6.58 -18.45 -6.88
N PHE A 73 5.32 -18.70 -6.48
CA PHE A 73 4.98 -19.21 -5.14
C PHE A 73 5.78 -20.44 -4.69
N HIS A 74 5.94 -21.45 -5.55
CA HIS A 74 6.66 -22.66 -5.17
C HIS A 74 8.18 -22.43 -4.94
N LYS A 75 8.73 -21.32 -5.45
CA LYS A 75 10.13 -20.87 -5.22
C LYS A 75 10.23 -19.72 -4.22
N SER A 76 9.13 -19.32 -3.58
CA SER A 76 9.17 -18.24 -2.60
C SER A 76 10.11 -18.57 -1.44
N LYS A 77 10.70 -17.55 -0.82
CA LYS A 77 11.55 -17.67 0.36
C LYS A 77 11.28 -16.51 1.31
N CYS A 78 11.43 -16.76 2.60
CA CYS A 78 11.32 -15.76 3.65
C CYS A 78 12.34 -16.04 4.76
N ASN A 79 12.67 -15.03 5.56
CA ASN A 79 13.54 -15.21 6.70
C ASN A 79 12.84 -16.08 7.78
N PRO A 80 13.35 -17.29 8.09
CA PRO A 80 12.70 -18.19 9.03
C PRO A 80 12.76 -17.69 10.48
N LEU A 81 13.49 -16.61 10.77
CA LEU A 81 13.42 -15.97 12.09
C LEU A 81 12.02 -15.40 12.37
N TYR A 82 11.34 -14.89 11.34
CA TYR A 82 10.08 -14.16 11.48
C TYR A 82 8.88 -14.91 10.90
N TRP A 83 9.10 -15.70 9.84
CA TRP A 83 8.02 -16.25 9.03
C TRP A 83 8.14 -17.77 8.87
N ASP A 84 7.01 -18.45 8.96
CA ASP A 84 6.85 -19.81 8.44
C ASP A 84 6.38 -19.76 7.00
N ARG A 85 7.15 -20.36 6.08
CA ARG A 85 6.73 -20.51 4.70
C ARG A 85 5.71 -21.64 4.59
N THR A 86 4.52 -21.34 4.10
CA THR A 86 3.45 -22.33 3.91
C THR A 86 3.63 -23.10 2.61
N ALA A 87 2.95 -24.25 2.47
CA ALA A 87 3.07 -25.13 1.30
C ALA A 87 2.67 -24.46 -0.02
N ASN A 88 1.70 -23.54 0.03
CA ASN A 88 1.29 -22.73 -1.12
C ASN A 88 2.23 -21.54 -1.40
N GLY A 89 3.32 -21.36 -0.64
CA GLY A 89 4.34 -20.33 -0.86
C GLY A 89 4.13 -19.03 -0.09
N GLY A 90 3.15 -18.98 0.82
CA GLY A 90 2.83 -17.79 1.61
C GLY A 90 3.71 -17.68 2.85
N PHE A 91 3.70 -16.51 3.49
CA PHE A 91 4.47 -16.26 4.70
C PHE A 91 3.52 -16.04 5.87
N ASN A 92 3.53 -16.97 6.82
CA ASN A 92 2.77 -16.87 8.05
C ASN A 92 3.67 -16.33 9.17
N LEU A 93 3.27 -15.23 9.80
CA LEU A 93 4.02 -14.65 10.92
C LEU A 93 4.09 -15.65 12.07
N LYS A 94 5.29 -15.84 12.62
CA LYS A 94 5.50 -16.73 13.77
C LYS A 94 4.84 -16.19 15.03
N GLY A 95 4.26 -17.08 15.83
CA GLY A 95 3.64 -16.73 17.10
C GLY A 95 4.64 -16.07 18.06
N GLY A 96 4.24 -14.96 18.69
CA GLY A 96 5.08 -14.22 19.64
C GLY A 96 6.15 -13.30 19.01
N VAL A 97 6.28 -13.29 17.69
CA VAL A 97 7.17 -12.37 16.97
C VAL A 97 6.47 -11.04 16.75
N SER A 98 7.21 -9.93 16.86
CA SER A 98 6.68 -8.61 16.50
C SER A 98 6.42 -8.52 15.00
N ALA A 99 5.18 -8.18 14.64
CA ALA A 99 4.77 -7.93 13.27
C ALA A 99 5.53 -6.74 12.67
N ALA A 100 5.76 -5.69 13.45
CA ALA A 100 6.54 -4.53 13.03
C ALA A 100 7.98 -4.92 12.67
N ASP A 101 8.66 -5.71 13.52
CA ASP A 101 10.02 -6.15 13.26
C ASP A 101 10.08 -7.10 12.05
N ALA A 102 9.10 -8.00 11.92
CA ALA A 102 9.00 -8.92 10.79
C ALA A 102 8.81 -8.21 9.44
N ILE A 103 7.95 -7.18 9.39
CA ILE A 103 7.77 -6.36 8.19
C ILE A 103 9.01 -5.52 7.91
N GLN A 104 9.61 -4.91 8.94
CA GLN A 104 10.82 -4.11 8.79
C GLN A 104 12.02 -4.96 8.30
N ASP A 105 12.12 -6.22 8.71
CA ASP A 105 13.16 -7.16 8.27
C ASP A 105 13.11 -7.42 6.76
N ILE A 106 11.93 -7.40 6.12
CA ILE A 106 11.81 -7.53 4.66
C ILE A 106 12.55 -6.40 3.94
N TYR A 107 12.54 -5.19 4.51
CA TYR A 107 13.18 -4.02 3.94
C TYR A 107 14.68 -3.95 4.26
N GLN A 108 15.10 -4.49 5.40
CA GLN A 108 16.51 -4.47 5.83
C GLN A 108 17.31 -5.67 5.29
N ASN A 109 16.65 -6.81 5.14
CA ASN A 109 17.23 -8.08 4.75
C ASN A 109 16.53 -8.66 3.51
N GLY A 110 16.11 -7.81 2.57
CA GLY A 110 15.30 -8.21 1.40
C GLY A 110 15.89 -9.36 0.58
N HIS A 111 17.21 -9.51 0.54
CA HIS A 111 17.91 -10.65 -0.07
C HIS A 111 17.49 -12.03 0.49
N LYS A 112 16.97 -12.10 1.72
CA LYS A 112 16.41 -13.31 2.35
C LYS A 112 15.00 -13.64 1.89
N TYR A 113 14.39 -12.75 1.11
CA TYR A 113 12.99 -12.82 0.73
C TYR A 113 12.82 -12.89 -0.79
N ALA A 114 11.86 -13.69 -1.23
CA ALA A 114 11.39 -13.68 -2.61
C ALA A 114 9.94 -14.15 -2.70
N THR A 115 9.11 -13.44 -3.44
CA THR A 115 7.70 -13.81 -3.69
C THR A 115 7.17 -13.12 -4.95
N GLU A 116 5.89 -13.34 -5.24
CA GLU A 116 5.16 -12.85 -6.41
C GLU A 116 4.64 -11.41 -6.21
N CYS A 117 4.20 -10.77 -7.31
CA CYS A 117 3.87 -9.35 -7.33
C CYS A 117 2.69 -8.95 -6.43
N ALA A 118 1.60 -9.72 -6.31
CA ALA A 118 0.50 -9.32 -5.43
C ALA A 118 0.88 -9.43 -3.95
N THR A 119 1.64 -10.47 -3.55
CA THR A 119 2.15 -10.56 -2.17
C THR A 119 3.07 -9.37 -1.84
N ALA A 120 3.87 -8.90 -2.81
CA ALA A 120 4.69 -7.70 -2.64
C ALA A 120 3.84 -6.44 -2.39
N MET A 121 2.67 -6.31 -3.01
CA MET A 121 1.76 -5.17 -2.74
C MET A 121 1.27 -5.17 -1.29
N LEU A 122 0.95 -6.33 -0.71
CA LEU A 122 0.59 -6.41 0.71
C LEU A 122 1.74 -5.96 1.63
N ILE A 123 2.98 -6.33 1.30
CA ILE A 123 4.17 -5.91 2.04
C ILE A 123 4.32 -4.38 2.00
N VAL A 124 4.02 -3.73 0.86
CA VAL A 124 4.01 -2.27 0.75
C VAL A 124 2.98 -1.67 1.70
N TYR A 125 1.75 -2.17 1.70
CA TYR A 125 0.68 -1.65 2.57
C TYR A 125 0.99 -1.83 4.06
N TYR A 126 1.48 -3.00 4.48
CA TYR A 126 1.88 -3.21 5.86
C TYR A 126 3.03 -2.28 6.27
N LYS A 127 4.01 -2.05 5.39
CA LYS A 127 5.11 -1.11 5.70
C LYS A 127 4.63 0.34 5.78
N ALA A 128 3.70 0.74 4.91
CA ALA A 128 3.11 2.08 4.96
C ALA A 128 2.37 2.29 6.28
N LEU A 129 1.54 1.32 6.68
CA LEU A 129 0.86 1.33 7.98
C LEU A 129 1.86 1.35 9.13
N LEU A 130 2.93 0.54 9.10
CA LEU A 130 3.97 0.58 10.12
C LEU A 130 4.66 1.95 10.22
N SER A 131 4.68 2.74 9.15
CA SER A 131 5.32 4.07 9.14
C SER A 131 4.38 5.15 9.70
N VAL A 132 3.06 4.91 9.69
CA VAL A 132 2.05 5.81 10.28
C VAL A 132 1.72 5.42 11.72
N PHE A 133 1.69 4.12 12.05
CA PHE A 133 1.47 3.62 13.40
C PHE A 133 2.78 3.55 14.19
N THR A 134 2.74 3.74 15.51
CA THR A 134 3.90 3.38 16.35
C THR A 134 4.06 1.86 16.37
N LYS A 135 5.29 1.36 16.58
CA LYS A 135 5.59 -0.08 16.68
C LYS A 135 4.58 -0.84 17.55
N ASN A 136 4.35 -0.37 18.77
CA ASN A 136 3.42 -1.01 19.70
C ASN A 136 1.97 -1.02 19.20
N LYS A 137 1.52 0.06 18.54
CA LYS A 137 0.18 0.11 17.97
C LYS A 137 0.06 -0.83 16.77
N PHE A 138 1.08 -0.89 15.93
CA PHE A 138 1.13 -1.79 14.79
C PHE A 138 1.10 -3.27 15.23
N ASP A 139 1.96 -3.64 16.18
CA ASP A 139 1.99 -5.00 16.74
C ASP A 139 0.66 -5.39 17.39
N LYS A 140 0.00 -4.45 18.09
CA LYS A 140 -1.32 -4.68 18.69
C LYS A 140 -2.43 -4.81 17.63
N GLN A 141 -2.35 -4.04 16.56
CA GLN A 141 -3.36 -4.03 15.50
C GLN A 141 -3.24 -5.24 14.57
N PHE A 142 -2.02 -5.71 14.32
CA PHE A 142 -1.72 -6.82 13.42
C PHE A 142 -0.97 -7.94 14.18
N PRO A 143 -1.60 -8.58 15.19
CA PRO A 143 -0.94 -9.60 16.00
C PRO A 143 -0.63 -10.87 15.20
N THR A 144 -1.28 -11.05 14.05
CA THR A 144 -1.00 -12.09 13.07
C THR A 144 -0.95 -11.44 11.69
N ILE A 145 -0.04 -11.91 10.83
CA ILE A 145 0.06 -11.50 9.44
C ILE A 145 0.23 -12.76 8.60
N TYR A 146 -0.54 -12.86 7.52
CA TYR A 146 -0.34 -13.84 6.47
C TYR A 146 -0.17 -13.11 5.13
N LEU A 147 0.98 -13.31 4.49
CA LEU A 147 1.33 -12.71 3.21
C LEU A 147 1.16 -13.76 2.11
N MET A 148 0.10 -13.63 1.32
CA MET A 148 -0.18 -14.53 0.20
C MET A 148 -1.13 -13.88 -0.80
N ASN A 149 -0.62 -13.48 -1.96
CA ASN A 149 -1.37 -12.93 -3.08
C ASN A 149 -2.46 -11.93 -2.58
N TRP A 150 -3.68 -12.03 -3.09
CA TRP A 150 -4.85 -11.31 -2.62
C TRP A 150 -5.71 -12.11 -1.63
N GLN A 151 -5.15 -13.12 -0.94
CA GLN A 151 -5.82 -13.79 0.19
C GLN A 151 -5.78 -12.88 1.43
N ILE A 152 -6.41 -11.71 1.30
CA ILE A 152 -6.44 -10.69 2.35
C ILE A 152 -7.47 -11.08 3.40
N ILE A 153 -6.98 -11.52 4.54
CA ILE A 153 -7.80 -11.82 5.72
C ILE A 153 -7.99 -10.56 6.57
N GLU A 154 -7.00 -9.65 6.56
CA GLU A 154 -7.00 -8.42 7.36
C GLU A 154 -8.08 -7.42 6.90
N PRO A 155 -9.12 -7.15 7.72
CA PRO A 155 -10.22 -6.28 7.33
C PRO A 155 -9.81 -4.85 6.95
N LEU A 156 -8.69 -4.32 7.47
CA LEU A 156 -8.18 -2.99 7.10
C LEU A 156 -7.56 -2.94 5.71
N LEU A 157 -7.07 -4.07 5.21
CA LEU A 157 -6.42 -4.15 3.89
C LEU A 157 -7.33 -4.71 2.81
N LYS A 158 -8.53 -5.22 3.14
CA LYS A 158 -9.42 -5.90 2.19
C LYS A 158 -9.69 -5.10 0.91
N GLU A 159 -9.95 -3.79 1.02
CA GLU A 159 -10.24 -2.94 -0.16
C GLU A 159 -9.04 -2.76 -1.09
N THR A 160 -7.81 -2.95 -0.59
CA THR A 160 -6.61 -2.91 -1.43
C THR A 160 -6.55 -4.05 -2.46
N GLY A 161 -7.37 -5.09 -2.28
CA GLY A 161 -7.52 -6.21 -3.20
C GLY A 161 -8.56 -5.98 -4.32
N ILE A 162 -9.42 -4.97 -4.20
CA ILE A 162 -10.64 -4.83 -5.01
C ILE A 162 -10.46 -3.69 -6.02
N PRO A 163 -10.22 -3.98 -7.31
CA PRO A 163 -10.08 -2.93 -8.32
C PRO A 163 -11.44 -2.30 -8.61
N ARG A 164 -11.48 -0.96 -8.66
CA ARG A 164 -12.66 -0.18 -8.98
C ARG A 164 -12.30 0.87 -10.03
N ARG A 165 -13.24 1.20 -10.91
CA ARG A 165 -13.10 2.38 -11.76
C ARG A 165 -13.08 3.62 -10.87
N GLN A 166 -12.18 4.55 -11.17
CA GLN A 166 -12.05 5.83 -10.49
C GLN A 166 -11.95 6.92 -11.57
N ALA A 167 -12.46 8.12 -11.31
CA ALA A 167 -12.30 9.23 -12.25
C ALA A 167 -10.85 9.76 -12.32
N ASP A 168 -10.03 9.43 -11.33
CA ASP A 168 -8.64 9.87 -11.21
C ASP A 168 -7.72 8.73 -10.74
N PHE A 169 -6.42 8.96 -10.94
CA PHE A 169 -5.36 8.11 -10.39
C PHE A 169 -4.41 8.96 -9.54
N LEU A 170 -4.27 8.53 -8.29
CA LEU A 170 -3.51 9.24 -7.26
C LEU A 170 -2.25 8.46 -6.92
N PRO A 171 -1.14 9.13 -6.56
CA PRO A 171 0.01 8.44 -6.00
C PRO A 171 -0.38 7.58 -4.79
N GLY A 172 0.20 6.39 -4.70
CA GLY A 172 -0.15 5.37 -3.71
C GLY A 172 -1.35 4.49 -4.07
N ASP A 173 -2.07 4.77 -5.17
CA ASP A 173 -3.06 3.83 -5.71
C ASP A 173 -2.38 2.57 -6.23
N ARG A 174 -3.06 1.42 -6.13
CA ARG A 174 -2.63 0.19 -6.80
C ARG A 174 -3.31 0.07 -8.16
N GLY A 175 -2.53 0.13 -9.23
CA GLY A 175 -2.96 -0.12 -10.60
C GLY A 175 -2.65 -1.54 -11.06
N TYR A 176 -3.04 -1.83 -12.30
CA TYR A 176 -2.71 -3.08 -12.97
C TYR A 176 -2.46 -2.84 -14.45
N PHE A 177 -1.36 -3.39 -14.97
CA PHE A 177 -1.14 -3.53 -16.41
C PHE A 177 -1.61 -4.92 -16.83
N ASP A 178 -2.57 -4.99 -17.76
CA ASP A 178 -3.10 -6.24 -18.28
C ASP A 178 -2.29 -6.69 -19.50
N ASN A 179 -1.97 -7.99 -19.60
CA ASN A 179 -1.32 -8.60 -20.76
C ASN A 179 -2.25 -9.68 -21.37
N PRO A 180 -3.24 -9.27 -22.17
CA PRO A 180 -4.34 -10.13 -22.60
C PRO A 180 -3.90 -11.29 -23.51
N ASP A 181 -2.80 -11.11 -24.24
CA ASP A 181 -2.22 -12.11 -25.14
C ASP A 181 -0.96 -12.75 -24.57
N VAL A 182 -0.86 -12.91 -23.25
CA VAL A 182 0.26 -13.58 -22.58
C VAL A 182 0.59 -14.95 -23.17
N ASN A 183 1.88 -15.31 -23.20
CA ASN A 183 2.30 -16.67 -23.53
C ASN A 183 1.81 -17.66 -22.44
N PRO A 184 1.03 -18.71 -22.78
CA PRO A 184 0.55 -19.70 -21.82
C PRO A 184 1.65 -20.44 -21.03
N GLU A 185 2.89 -20.46 -21.53
CA GLU A 185 4.04 -21.04 -20.85
C GLU A 185 4.62 -20.15 -19.75
N THR A 186 4.28 -18.86 -19.73
CA THR A 186 4.70 -17.86 -18.72
C THR A 186 3.49 -17.12 -18.14
N PRO A 187 2.53 -17.82 -17.50
CA PRO A 187 1.30 -17.22 -16.99
C PRO A 187 1.53 -16.16 -15.90
N GLU A 188 2.70 -16.15 -15.26
CA GLU A 188 3.10 -15.11 -14.31
C GLU A 188 3.25 -13.72 -14.95
N LEU A 189 3.34 -13.64 -16.28
CA LEU A 189 3.42 -12.38 -17.05
C LEU A 189 2.08 -12.00 -17.69
N GLN A 190 0.97 -12.51 -17.17
CA GLN A 190 -0.40 -12.13 -17.59
C GLN A 190 -0.75 -10.68 -17.24
N GLY A 191 0.10 -10.02 -16.47
CA GLY A 191 0.01 -8.61 -16.16
C GLY A 191 0.91 -8.26 -15.00
N GLU A 192 0.83 -7.02 -14.53
CA GLU A 192 1.66 -6.52 -13.45
C GLU A 192 0.83 -5.66 -12.48
N ASN A 193 0.83 -6.04 -11.21
CA ASN A 193 0.32 -5.19 -10.14
C ASN A 193 1.34 -4.08 -9.87
N VAL A 194 0.87 -2.83 -9.79
CA VAL A 194 1.76 -1.70 -9.58
C VAL A 194 1.28 -0.75 -8.50
N ILE A 195 2.21 -0.08 -7.81
CA ILE A 195 1.93 1.14 -7.05
C ILE A 195 2.23 2.35 -7.93
N ILE A 196 1.26 3.24 -8.07
CA ILE A 196 1.44 4.51 -8.80
C ILE A 196 2.30 5.44 -7.96
N LEU A 197 3.38 5.94 -8.56
CA LEU A 197 4.31 6.89 -7.94
C LEU A 197 4.10 8.29 -8.53
N LEU A 198 5.03 9.20 -8.22
CA LEU A 198 5.12 10.49 -8.87
C LEU A 198 5.72 10.36 -10.29
N ASP A 199 5.60 11.43 -11.08
CA ASP A 199 6.22 11.57 -12.41
C ASP A 199 5.89 10.44 -13.40
N GLU A 200 4.65 9.95 -13.34
CA GLU A 200 4.14 8.87 -14.22
C GLU A 200 4.97 7.58 -14.14
N ARG A 201 5.53 7.32 -12.95
CA ARG A 201 6.27 6.10 -12.65
C ARG A 201 5.42 5.14 -11.84
N TYR A 202 5.79 3.88 -11.94
CA TYR A 202 5.09 2.76 -11.33
C TYR A 202 6.12 1.83 -10.73
N TYR A 203 5.87 1.35 -9.52
CA TYR A 203 6.60 0.23 -8.95
C TYR A 203 5.86 -1.07 -9.24
N GLY A 204 6.45 -1.93 -10.08
CA GLY A 204 6.02 -3.32 -10.26
C GLY A 204 7.08 -4.28 -9.70
N HIS A 205 6.68 -5.25 -8.88
CA HIS A 205 7.64 -6.13 -8.22
C HIS A 205 8.20 -7.18 -9.20
N GLY A 206 9.50 -7.09 -9.47
CA GLY A 206 10.20 -7.89 -10.48
C GLY A 206 10.66 -7.06 -11.68
N ILE A 207 9.86 -6.07 -12.10
CA ILE A 207 10.23 -5.09 -13.13
C ILE A 207 11.01 -3.92 -12.51
N GLY A 208 10.63 -3.53 -11.30
CA GLY A 208 11.16 -2.38 -10.57
C GLY A 208 10.36 -1.11 -10.83
N ILE A 209 11.02 0.05 -10.69
CA ILE A 209 10.41 1.36 -10.93
C ILE A 209 10.59 1.78 -12.38
N ALA A 210 9.49 1.92 -13.12
CA ALA A 210 9.51 2.22 -14.54
C ALA A 210 8.34 3.10 -14.98
N LYS A 211 8.42 3.64 -16.21
CA LYS A 211 7.28 4.28 -16.88
C LYS A 211 6.37 3.22 -17.50
N ALA A 212 5.13 3.61 -17.82
CA ALA A 212 4.14 2.72 -18.44
C ALA A 212 4.67 2.01 -19.70
N ASP A 213 5.32 2.74 -20.61
CA ASP A 213 5.85 2.18 -21.86
C ASP A 213 6.85 1.03 -21.61
N THR A 214 7.71 1.17 -20.61
CA THR A 214 8.68 0.13 -20.25
C THR A 214 7.98 -1.13 -19.71
N ILE A 215 6.98 -0.96 -18.84
CA ILE A 215 6.20 -2.09 -18.31
C ILE A 215 5.45 -2.79 -19.45
N ILE A 216 4.80 -2.01 -20.32
CA ILE A 216 4.10 -2.53 -21.50
C ILE A 216 5.06 -3.28 -22.42
N GLN A 217 6.27 -2.76 -22.66
CA GLN A 217 7.29 -3.43 -23.47
C GLN A 217 7.72 -4.78 -22.86
N VAL A 218 7.95 -4.84 -21.56
CA VAL A 218 8.30 -6.09 -20.86
C VAL A 218 7.19 -7.13 -21.01
N LEU A 219 5.94 -6.74 -20.77
CA LEU A 219 4.78 -7.64 -20.92
C LEU A 219 4.59 -8.07 -22.39
N ASN A 220 4.69 -7.14 -23.33
CA ASN A 220 4.53 -7.41 -24.76
C ASN A 220 5.59 -8.35 -25.34
N SER A 221 6.78 -8.37 -24.74
CA SER A 221 7.88 -9.27 -25.12
C SER A 221 7.64 -10.73 -24.71
N ASN A 222 6.61 -10.99 -23.89
CA ASN A 222 6.25 -12.30 -23.36
C ASN A 222 4.83 -12.72 -23.77
N ARG A 223 4.38 -12.26 -24.95
CA ARG A 223 3.10 -12.63 -25.54
C ARG A 223 3.21 -13.92 -26.36
N LYS A 224 2.08 -14.60 -26.54
CA LYS A 224 1.98 -15.77 -27.42
C LYS A 224 2.31 -15.39 -28.87
N ARG A 225 2.64 -16.39 -29.69
CA ARG A 225 2.81 -16.22 -31.14
C ARG A 225 1.53 -15.62 -31.75
N ASP A 226 1.69 -14.72 -32.72
CA ASP A 226 0.60 -14.06 -33.44
C ASP A 226 -0.34 -13.19 -32.56
N ALA A 227 0.15 -12.73 -31.40
CA ALA A 227 -0.57 -11.82 -30.51
C ALA A 227 -1.00 -10.52 -31.22
N GLN A 228 -2.26 -10.11 -30.98
CA GLN A 228 -2.90 -8.96 -31.62
C GLN A 228 -3.09 -7.80 -30.65
N GLN A 229 -3.33 -8.09 -29.37
CA GLN A 229 -3.60 -7.09 -28.36
C GLN A 229 -2.33 -6.78 -27.56
N SER A 230 -1.98 -5.48 -27.47
CA SER A 230 -0.90 -5.00 -26.60
C SER A 230 -1.33 -5.07 -25.14
N ALA A 231 -0.35 -5.23 -24.25
CA ALA A 231 -0.53 -4.90 -22.85
C ALA A 231 -0.90 -3.41 -22.68
N TYR A 232 -1.68 -3.10 -21.64
CA TYR A 232 -2.21 -1.76 -21.38
C TYR A 232 -2.47 -1.54 -19.88
N PHE A 233 -2.45 -0.29 -19.44
CA PHE A 233 -2.85 0.07 -18.08
C PHE A 233 -4.38 0.05 -17.94
N MET A 234 -4.90 -0.69 -16.98
CA MET A 234 -6.35 -0.77 -16.76
C MET A 234 -6.92 0.56 -16.25
N ASN A 235 -8.18 0.85 -16.57
CA ASN A 235 -8.89 2.02 -16.05
C ASN A 235 -9.47 1.82 -14.64
N THR A 236 -8.85 0.94 -13.84
CA THR A 236 -9.28 0.57 -12.50
C THR A 236 -8.09 0.58 -11.55
N VAL A 237 -8.32 1.04 -10.33
CA VAL A 237 -7.33 1.01 -9.25
C VAL A 237 -7.95 0.48 -7.96
N SER A 238 -7.10 0.01 -7.05
CA SER A 238 -7.48 -0.31 -5.68
C SER A 238 -6.89 0.70 -4.71
N ARG A 239 -7.68 1.04 -3.70
CA ARG A 239 -7.34 2.00 -2.64
C ARG A 239 -7.58 1.36 -1.28
N PRO A 240 -6.73 1.60 -0.27
CA PRO A 240 -7.09 1.34 1.11
C PRO A 240 -8.39 2.07 1.48
N ASP A 241 -9.14 1.53 2.44
CA ASP A 241 -10.21 2.27 3.08
C ASP A 241 -9.59 3.26 4.08
N PHE A 242 -9.16 4.42 3.57
CA PHE A 242 -8.45 5.44 4.35
C PHE A 242 -9.26 5.89 5.57
N LYS A 243 -10.58 6.02 5.44
CA LYS A 243 -11.47 6.39 6.56
C LYS A 243 -11.45 5.36 7.66
N LYS A 244 -11.61 4.08 7.30
CA LYS A 244 -11.60 2.98 8.26
C LYS A 244 -10.26 2.87 8.99
N ILE A 245 -9.16 3.04 8.26
CA ILE A 245 -7.81 3.02 8.85
C ILE A 245 -7.62 4.25 9.76
N ALA A 246 -8.03 5.45 9.33
CA ALA A 246 -7.97 6.67 10.14
C ALA A 246 -8.75 6.52 11.45
N LYS A 247 -9.96 5.94 11.41
CA LYS A 247 -10.76 5.67 12.60
C LYS A 247 -10.02 4.79 13.61
N VAL A 248 -9.36 3.73 13.13
CA VAL A 248 -8.53 2.87 14.00
C VAL A 248 -7.33 3.64 14.55
N TYR A 249 -6.65 4.42 13.71
CA TYR A 249 -5.50 5.23 14.10
C TYR A 249 -5.85 6.23 15.22
N PHE A 250 -6.93 7.00 15.06
CA PHE A 250 -7.37 8.00 16.02
C PHE A 250 -7.98 7.39 17.29
N ALA A 251 -8.71 6.28 17.20
CA ALA A 251 -9.20 5.55 18.38
C ALA A 251 -8.03 5.03 19.26
N LEU A 252 -6.93 4.61 18.64
CA LEU A 252 -5.72 4.21 19.37
C LEU A 252 -4.93 5.41 19.91
N ALA A 253 -5.19 6.64 19.45
CA ALA A 253 -4.58 7.86 19.97
C ALA A 253 -5.36 8.46 21.17
N SER A 254 -6.67 8.29 21.22
CA SER A 254 -7.51 8.76 22.33
C SER A 254 -7.31 7.96 23.62
N HIS A 255 -6.79 6.73 23.56
CA HIS A 255 -6.42 5.96 24.76
C HIS A 255 -5.14 6.45 25.47
N THR A 256 -4.50 7.51 24.99
CA THR A 256 -3.34 8.17 25.64
C THR A 256 -3.71 9.43 26.43
N THR A 257 -5.00 9.73 26.62
CA THR A 257 -5.41 10.86 27.49
C THR A 257 -5.23 10.52 28.96
N ALA A 258 -4.18 11.13 29.54
CA ALA A 258 -3.96 11.50 30.94
C ALA A 258 -4.63 10.64 32.02
N LEU A 259 -3.79 9.98 32.83
CA LEU A 259 -4.10 9.74 34.24
C LEU A 259 -4.44 11.09 34.89
N VAL A 260 -5.73 11.41 35.01
CA VAL A 260 -6.20 12.47 35.88
C VAL A 260 -5.96 12.00 37.31
N TRP A 261 -4.83 12.39 37.88
CA TRP A 261 -4.59 12.26 39.31
C TRP A 261 -5.64 13.10 40.05
N LYS A 262 -6.59 12.42 40.71
CA LYS A 262 -7.42 13.10 41.72
C LYS A 262 -6.53 13.31 42.95
N PRO A 263 -6.42 14.54 43.50
CA PRO A 263 -5.71 14.73 44.76
C PRO A 263 -6.40 13.93 45.86
N PHE A 264 -5.60 13.30 46.72
CA PHE A 264 -6.11 12.62 47.93
C PHE A 264 -6.91 13.61 48.77
N PRO A 265 -8.06 13.20 49.36
CA PRO A 265 -8.77 14.04 50.31
C PRO A 265 -7.86 14.34 51.50
N THR A 266 -7.84 15.59 51.94
CA THR A 266 -7.13 16.01 53.15
C THR A 266 -7.67 15.23 54.35
N PRO A 267 -6.79 14.68 55.22
CA PRO A 267 -7.21 14.05 56.46
C PRO A 267 -7.98 15.04 57.34
N ILE A 268 -9.04 14.55 57.96
CA ILE A 268 -9.86 15.26 58.97
C ILE A 268 -9.08 15.35 60.27
#